data_AF-A0A0F9J3X9-F1
#
_entry.id   AF-A0A0F9J3X9-F1
#
_cell.length_a   1.000
_cell.length_b   1.000
_cell.length_c   1.000
_cell.angle_alpha   90.00
_cell.angle_beta   90.00
_cell.angle_gamma   90.00
#
_symmetry.space_group_name_H-M   'P 1'
#
loop_
_entity.id
_entity.type
_entity.pdbx_description
1 polymer ?
#
loop_
_entity_poly.entity_id
_entity_poly.type
_entity_poly.pdbx_seq_one_letter_code
_entity_poly.pdbx_strand_id
1 'polypeptide(L)'
;MNDRPRQLASPRPAGRRGRGFSVAEALVALAITALLGAALAAATKGAIKSYGVNMGMASLAQTSRTILDRLAGDVRTAVAVDRDTGRLTLIPPVNAEGITEIEYKLSDGTLYYRQTINGTQTSYALVPADGPIQVTSFTVDWVRAEDGEGVWFTRSVTVTLGLQSDENILNATASASLRRNL
;
A
#
# COMPACT_ATOMS: atom_id res chain seq x y z
N MET A 1 96.92 -45.21 1.02
CA MET A 1 95.66 -45.35 1.77
C MET A 1 94.97 -43.99 1.78
N ASN A 2 94.13 -43.70 0.79
CA ASN A 2 93.36 -42.46 0.75
C ASN A 2 92.15 -42.64 -0.19
N ASP A 3 91.17 -43.44 0.24
CA ASP A 3 89.87 -43.56 -0.42
C ASP A 3 88.92 -42.55 0.23
N ARG A 4 88.60 -41.47 -0.48
CA ARG A 4 87.48 -40.58 -0.12
C ARG A 4 86.21 -41.10 -0.80
N PRO A 5 85.13 -41.39 -0.07
CA PRO A 5 83.87 -41.76 -0.70
C PRO A 5 83.22 -40.54 -1.40
N ARG A 6 82.86 -40.73 -2.68
CA ARG A 6 82.06 -39.79 -3.48
C ARG A 6 80.70 -39.57 -2.81
N GLN A 7 80.38 -38.32 -2.49
CA GLN A 7 79.05 -37.90 -2.07
C GLN A 7 78.03 -38.23 -3.17
N LEU A 8 77.03 -39.04 -2.83
CA LEU A 8 75.84 -39.28 -3.63
C LEU A 8 74.94 -38.04 -3.56
N ALA A 9 74.78 -37.36 -4.70
CA ALA A 9 73.86 -36.26 -4.86
C ALA A 9 72.41 -36.75 -4.63
N SER A 10 71.72 -36.12 -3.70
CA SER A 10 70.29 -36.35 -3.46
C SER A 10 69.46 -35.82 -4.65
N PRO A 11 68.45 -36.57 -5.13
CA PRO A 11 67.58 -36.09 -6.19
C PRO A 11 66.69 -34.96 -5.65
N ARG A 12 66.79 -33.77 -6.27
CA ARG A 12 65.89 -32.65 -5.98
C ARG A 12 64.44 -33.05 -6.30
N PRO A 13 63.45 -32.69 -5.47
CA PRO A 13 62.05 -32.94 -5.78
C PRO A 13 61.68 -32.17 -7.05
N ALA A 14 61.21 -32.89 -8.07
CA ALA A 14 60.67 -32.31 -9.28
C ALA A 14 59.49 -31.40 -8.92
N GLY A 15 59.64 -30.10 -9.19
CA GLY A 15 58.58 -29.13 -8.98
C GLY A 15 57.31 -29.57 -9.71
N ARG A 16 56.22 -29.75 -8.97
CA ARG A 16 54.87 -29.89 -9.53
C ARG A 16 54.60 -28.63 -10.34
N ARG A 17 54.70 -28.73 -11.67
CA ARG A 17 54.24 -27.69 -12.59
C ARG A 17 52.73 -27.57 -12.41
N GLY A 18 52.28 -26.50 -11.77
CA GLY A 18 50.87 -26.13 -11.74
C GLY A 18 50.40 -25.96 -13.18
N ARG A 19 49.48 -26.82 -13.63
CA ARG A 19 48.84 -26.67 -14.93
C ARG A 19 47.91 -25.47 -14.83
N GLY A 20 48.22 -24.40 -15.56
CA GLY A 20 47.32 -23.26 -15.71
C GLY A 20 46.10 -23.62 -16.57
N PHE A 21 45.05 -22.81 -16.49
CA PHE A 21 43.85 -22.97 -17.30
C PHE A 21 44.17 -22.93 -18.80
N SER A 22 43.60 -23.85 -19.55
CA SER A 22 43.61 -23.81 -21.01
C SER A 22 42.68 -22.71 -21.53
N VAL A 23 42.95 -22.21 -22.74
CA VAL A 23 42.09 -21.21 -23.40
C VAL A 23 40.65 -21.69 -23.52
N ALA A 24 40.44 -22.99 -23.79
CA ALA A 24 39.11 -23.59 -23.85
C ALA A 24 38.36 -23.51 -22.51
N GLU A 25 39.02 -23.84 -21.39
CA GLU A 25 38.42 -23.73 -20.05
C GLU A 25 38.12 -22.28 -19.69
N ALA A 26 38.99 -21.33 -20.06
CA ALA A 26 38.76 -19.91 -19.85
C ALA A 26 37.55 -19.40 -20.66
N LEU A 27 37.37 -19.86 -21.91
CA LEU A 27 36.21 -19.54 -22.72
C LEU A 27 34.91 -20.14 -22.16
N VAL A 28 34.97 -21.38 -21.67
CA VAL A 28 33.82 -22.02 -21.01
C VAL A 28 33.46 -21.28 -19.71
N ALA A 29 34.44 -20.93 -18.89
CA ALA A 29 34.21 -20.15 -17.67
C ALA A 29 33.58 -18.79 -18.00
N LEU A 30 34.09 -18.08 -19.01
CA LEU A 30 33.56 -16.80 -19.45
C LEU A 30 32.13 -16.92 -19.99
N ALA A 31 31.82 -17.97 -20.76
CA ALA A 31 30.47 -18.25 -21.24
C ALA A 31 29.51 -18.51 -20.06
N ILE A 32 29.93 -19.30 -19.06
CA ILE A 32 29.14 -19.55 -17.85
C ILE A 32 28.92 -18.24 -17.08
N THR A 33 29.95 -17.43 -16.87
CA THR A 33 29.82 -16.12 -16.18
C THR A 33 28.88 -15.19 -16.92
N ALA A 34 28.95 -15.13 -18.25
CA ALA A 34 28.04 -14.31 -19.05
C ALA A 34 26.58 -14.79 -18.91
N LEU A 35 26.33 -16.10 -18.96
CA LEU A 35 25.00 -16.68 -18.74
C LEU A 35 24.46 -16.38 -17.34
N LEU A 36 25.29 -16.53 -16.30
CA LEU A 36 24.91 -16.21 -14.92
C LEU A 36 24.64 -14.71 -14.74
N GLY A 37 25.45 -13.84 -15.36
CA GLY A 37 25.24 -12.40 -15.35
C GLY A 37 23.92 -12.00 -16.01
N ALA A 38 23.59 -12.62 -17.16
CA ALA A 38 22.31 -12.40 -17.83
C ALA A 38 21.12 -12.87 -16.97
N ALA A 39 21.23 -14.04 -16.34
CA ALA A 39 20.20 -14.55 -15.43
C ALA A 39 20.01 -13.62 -14.21
N LEU A 40 21.09 -13.14 -13.61
CA LEU A 40 21.04 -12.20 -12.49
C LEU A 40 20.39 -10.88 -12.90
N ALA A 41 20.75 -10.34 -14.07
CA ALA A 41 20.16 -9.10 -14.58
C ALA A 41 18.65 -9.23 -14.83
N ALA A 42 18.21 -10.38 -15.34
CA ALA A 42 16.78 -10.66 -15.51
C ALA A 42 16.06 -10.74 -14.15
N ALA A 43 16.66 -11.42 -13.16
CA ALA A 43 16.10 -11.56 -11.83
C ALA A 43 16.00 -10.21 -11.09
N THR A 44 17.03 -9.36 -11.16
CA THR A 44 17.01 -8.03 -10.52
C THR A 44 15.98 -7.11 -11.17
N LYS A 45 15.85 -7.13 -12.49
CA LYS A 45 14.79 -6.39 -13.20
C LYS A 45 13.40 -6.81 -12.72
N GLY A 46 13.17 -8.11 -12.55
CA GLY A 46 11.92 -8.63 -11.99
C GLY A 46 11.68 -8.15 -10.55
N ALA A 47 12.71 -8.22 -9.70
CA ALA A 47 12.62 -7.79 -8.30
C ALA A 47 12.29 -6.29 -8.17
N ILE A 48 12.93 -5.43 -8.97
CA ILE A 48 12.66 -3.98 -8.96
C ILE A 48 11.22 -3.68 -9.39
N LYS A 49 10.72 -4.32 -10.45
CA LYS A 49 9.33 -4.16 -10.89
C LYS A 49 8.35 -4.59 -9.79
N SER A 50 8.59 -5.76 -9.19
CA SER A 50 7.74 -6.27 -8.11
C SER A 50 7.74 -5.34 -6.89
N TYR A 51 8.88 -4.75 -6.56
CA TYR A 51 8.98 -3.80 -5.45
C TYR A 51 8.11 -2.56 -5.67
N GLY A 52 8.11 -1.98 -6.88
CA GLY A 52 7.26 -0.84 -7.22
C GLY A 52 5.76 -1.15 -7.08
N VAL A 53 5.33 -2.30 -7.59
CA VAL A 53 3.93 -2.76 -7.45
C VAL A 53 3.53 -2.92 -5.99
N ASN A 54 4.39 -3.55 -5.18
CA ASN A 54 4.13 -3.75 -3.76
C ASN A 54 4.08 -2.43 -2.99
N MET A 55 4.93 -1.47 -3.34
CA MET A 55 4.90 -0.13 -2.73
C MET A 55 3.60 0.60 -3.06
N GLY A 56 3.14 0.55 -4.32
CA GLY A 56 1.86 1.13 -4.73
C GLY A 56 0.68 0.52 -3.97
N MET A 57 0.62 -0.81 -3.90
CA MET A 57 -0.38 -1.54 -3.11
C MET A 57 -0.37 -1.16 -1.62
N ALA A 58 0.82 -1.09 -1.01
CA ALA A 58 0.95 -0.70 0.39
C ALA A 58 0.47 0.75 0.64
N SER A 59 0.78 1.67 -0.28
CA SER A 59 0.32 3.05 -0.21
C SER A 59 -1.21 3.14 -0.33
N LEU A 60 -1.82 2.40 -1.28
CA LEU A 60 -3.28 2.33 -1.42
C LEU A 60 -3.94 1.75 -0.17
N ALA A 61 -3.38 0.66 0.39
CA ALA A 61 -3.89 0.03 1.60
C ALA A 61 -3.84 1.00 2.80
N GLN A 62 -2.73 1.70 2.99
CA GLN A 62 -2.58 2.66 4.08
C GLN A 62 -3.56 3.84 3.93
N THR A 63 -3.63 4.44 2.73
CA THR A 63 -4.54 5.57 2.45
C THR A 63 -6.00 5.16 2.65
N SER A 64 -6.41 4.01 2.11
CA SER A 64 -7.78 3.52 2.29
C SER A 64 -8.11 3.28 3.76
N ARG A 65 -7.20 2.66 4.52
CA ARG A 65 -7.38 2.41 5.96
C ARG A 65 -7.52 3.72 6.73
N THR A 66 -6.64 4.69 6.51
CA THR A 66 -6.72 5.99 7.20
C THR A 66 -8.04 6.71 6.93
N ILE A 67 -8.50 6.74 5.68
CA ILE A 67 -9.76 7.40 5.31
C ILE A 67 -10.96 6.66 5.92
N LEU A 68 -11.00 5.34 5.77
CA LEU A 68 -12.12 4.52 6.24
C LEU A 68 -12.20 4.46 7.77
N ASP A 69 -11.06 4.40 8.47
CA ASP A 69 -11.02 4.43 9.94
C ASP A 69 -11.55 5.77 10.47
N ARG A 70 -11.15 6.89 9.83
CA ARG A 70 -11.69 8.23 10.16
C ARG A 70 -13.19 8.27 9.92
N LEU A 71 -13.64 7.89 8.73
CA LEU A 71 -15.07 7.90 8.36
C LEU A 71 -15.89 7.04 9.33
N ALA A 72 -15.42 5.83 9.64
CA ALA A 72 -16.08 4.96 10.60
C ALA A 72 -16.11 5.58 12.00
N GLY A 73 -15.07 6.31 12.41
CA GLY A 73 -15.05 7.10 13.64
C GLY A 73 -16.11 8.20 13.65
N ASP A 74 -16.19 8.99 12.58
CA ASP A 74 -17.17 10.07 12.45
C ASP A 74 -18.61 9.51 12.44
N VAL A 75 -18.86 8.40 11.73
CA VAL A 75 -20.16 7.70 11.76
C VAL A 75 -20.51 7.21 13.17
N ARG A 76 -19.56 6.62 13.90
CA ARG A 76 -19.80 6.12 15.27
C ARG A 76 -20.18 7.21 16.25
N THR A 77 -19.76 8.45 16.00
CA THR A 77 -20.05 9.58 16.88
C THR A 77 -21.29 10.36 16.44
N ALA A 78 -21.66 10.29 15.15
CA ALA A 78 -22.80 11.00 14.59
C ALA A 78 -24.14 10.63 15.23
N VAL A 79 -25.03 11.63 15.33
CA VAL A 79 -26.42 11.50 15.77
C VAL A 79 -27.39 11.30 14.61
N ALA A 80 -27.02 11.77 13.41
CA ALA A 80 -27.78 11.56 12.20
C ALA A 80 -26.82 11.44 11.00
N VAL A 81 -27.30 10.77 9.96
CA VAL A 81 -26.58 10.60 8.70
C VAL A 81 -27.54 10.86 7.55
N ASP A 82 -27.03 11.56 6.54
CA ASP A 82 -27.65 11.66 5.23
C ASP A 82 -26.67 11.18 4.16
N ARG A 83 -27.18 10.62 3.06
CA ARG A 83 -26.36 10.16 1.94
C ARG A 83 -26.93 10.59 0.61
N ASP A 84 -26.03 10.76 -0.33
CA ASP A 84 -26.34 10.95 -1.74
C ASP A 84 -25.25 10.29 -2.58
N THR A 85 -25.42 10.31 -3.90
CA THR A 85 -24.45 9.76 -4.84
C THR A 85 -23.09 10.44 -4.66
N GLY A 86 -22.10 9.68 -4.20
CA GLY A 86 -20.75 10.20 -3.93
C GLY A 86 -20.66 11.15 -2.73
N ARG A 87 -21.66 11.22 -1.85
CA ARG A 87 -21.68 12.09 -0.67
C ARG A 87 -22.19 11.38 0.59
N LEU A 88 -21.52 11.63 1.71
CA LEU A 88 -21.95 11.27 3.05
C LEU A 88 -21.93 12.53 3.92
N THR A 89 -23.07 12.85 4.53
CA THR A 89 -23.20 13.96 5.47
C THR A 89 -23.53 13.40 6.86
N LEU A 90 -22.83 13.88 7.88
CA LEU A 90 -22.96 13.44 9.25
C LEU A 90 -23.25 14.64 10.13
N ILE A 91 -24.24 14.50 11.01
CA ILE A 91 -24.53 15.47 12.05
C ILE A 91 -23.90 14.95 13.35
N PRO A 92 -22.82 15.58 13.85
CA PRO A 92 -22.26 15.22 15.15
C PRO A 92 -23.17 15.70 16.29
N PRO A 93 -23.00 15.16 17.51
CA PRO A 93 -23.66 15.69 18.69
C PRO A 93 -23.15 17.11 18.98
N VAL A 94 -24.00 17.93 19.59
CA VAL A 94 -23.61 19.26 20.07
C VAL A 94 -22.38 19.13 20.98
N ASN A 95 -21.30 19.81 20.62
CA ASN A 95 -20.03 19.77 21.33
C ASN A 95 -19.48 21.19 21.56
N ALA A 96 -18.48 21.31 22.43
CA ALA A 96 -17.83 22.59 22.74
C ALA A 96 -17.06 23.17 21.53
N GLU A 97 -16.72 22.33 20.56
CA GLU A 97 -16.02 22.72 19.32
C GLU A 97 -16.95 23.42 18.32
N GLY A 98 -18.28 23.32 18.49
CA GLY A 98 -19.27 23.95 17.61
C GLY A 98 -19.38 23.30 16.22
N ILE A 99 -18.97 22.03 16.08
CA ILE A 99 -19.12 21.30 14.82
C ILE A 99 -20.60 20.97 14.63
N THR A 100 -21.15 21.37 13.50
CA THR A 100 -22.57 21.20 13.16
C THR A 100 -22.79 20.20 12.03
N GLU A 101 -21.78 20.00 11.19
CA GLU A 101 -21.84 19.08 10.06
C GLU A 101 -20.44 18.59 9.68
N ILE A 102 -20.35 17.33 9.27
CA ILE A 102 -19.19 16.72 8.63
C ILE A 102 -19.64 16.17 7.27
N GLU A 103 -18.96 16.52 6.19
CA GLU A 103 -19.26 16.05 4.83
C GLU A 103 -18.04 15.32 4.25
N TYR A 104 -18.29 14.16 3.66
CA TYR A 104 -17.39 13.49 2.72
C TYR A 104 -18.01 13.55 1.34
N LYS A 105 -17.28 14.08 0.35
CA LYS A 105 -17.81 14.24 -1.01
C LYS A 105 -16.75 13.96 -2.06
N LEU A 106 -17.07 13.07 -2.99
CA LEU A 106 -16.31 12.91 -4.22
C LEU A 106 -16.81 13.95 -5.23
N SER A 107 -15.93 14.87 -5.65
CA SER A 107 -16.19 15.86 -6.70
C SER A 107 -14.96 15.98 -7.57
N ASP A 108 -15.13 15.88 -8.89
CA ASP A 108 -14.06 16.11 -9.86
C ASP A 108 -12.80 15.26 -9.59
N GLY A 109 -13.01 13.99 -9.22
CA GLY A 109 -11.94 13.04 -8.88
C GLY A 109 -11.29 13.24 -7.51
N THR A 110 -11.63 14.32 -6.80
CA THR A 110 -11.12 14.62 -5.46
C THR A 110 -12.11 14.19 -4.40
N LEU A 111 -11.66 13.40 -3.42
CA LEU A 111 -12.44 13.13 -2.21
C LEU A 111 -12.16 14.22 -1.18
N TYR A 112 -13.17 15.03 -0.91
CA TYR A 112 -13.12 16.10 0.09
C TYR A 112 -13.64 15.61 1.45
N TYR A 113 -13.04 16.17 2.49
CA TYR A 113 -13.56 16.23 3.85
C TYR A 113 -13.89 17.67 4.18
N ARG A 114 -15.11 17.93 4.64
CA ARG A 114 -15.54 19.27 5.05
C ARG A 114 -16.14 19.25 6.43
N GLN A 115 -15.93 20.33 7.17
CA GLN A 115 -16.53 20.55 8.47
C GLN A 115 -17.18 21.91 8.52
N THR A 116 -18.41 21.97 9.01
CA THR A 116 -19.11 23.23 9.27
C THR A 116 -19.06 23.51 10.75
N ILE A 117 -18.34 24.56 11.14
CA ILE A 117 -18.15 25.00 12.52
C ILE A 117 -18.81 26.36 12.68
N ASN A 118 -19.83 26.46 13.55
CA ASN A 118 -20.59 27.70 13.78
C ASN A 118 -21.04 28.40 12.48
N GLY A 119 -21.47 27.62 11.48
CA GLY A 119 -21.93 28.11 10.18
C GLY A 119 -20.82 28.41 9.15
N THR A 120 -19.54 28.28 9.50
CA THR A 120 -18.42 28.41 8.55
C THR A 120 -17.92 27.04 8.13
N GLN A 121 -17.88 26.79 6.83
CA GLN A 121 -17.38 25.53 6.29
C GLN A 121 -15.89 25.61 5.96
N THR A 122 -15.12 24.63 6.44
CA THR A 122 -13.74 24.37 6.03
C THR A 122 -13.70 23.12 5.15
N SER A 123 -12.81 23.10 4.16
CA SER A 123 -12.70 22.00 3.18
C SER A 123 -11.26 21.57 3.02
N TYR A 124 -11.01 20.27 3.05
CA TYR A 124 -9.71 19.63 2.88
C TYR A 124 -9.81 18.49 1.87
N ALA A 125 -8.82 18.36 0.98
CA ALA A 125 -8.75 17.23 0.05
C ALA A 125 -8.11 16.02 0.76
N LEU A 126 -8.89 14.95 0.99
CA LEU A 126 -8.36 13.69 1.52
C LEU A 126 -7.54 12.95 0.47
N VAL A 127 -8.03 12.93 -0.77
CA VAL A 127 -7.35 12.38 -1.94
C VAL A 127 -7.55 13.35 -3.09
N PRO A 128 -6.53 14.11 -3.48
CA PRO A 128 -6.64 15.08 -4.57
C PRO A 128 -6.56 14.39 -5.94
N ALA A 129 -7.29 14.91 -6.93
CA ALA A 129 -7.36 14.36 -8.28
C ALA A 129 -6.04 14.47 -9.09
N ASP A 130 -5.08 15.27 -8.65
CA ASP A 130 -3.76 15.40 -9.26
C ASP A 130 -2.68 14.61 -8.50
N GLY A 131 -3.08 13.82 -7.50
CA GLY A 131 -2.17 13.02 -6.68
C GLY A 131 -1.73 11.69 -7.32
N PRO A 132 -0.75 11.01 -6.71
CA PRO A 132 -0.32 9.66 -7.14
C PRO A 132 -1.37 8.57 -6.84
N ILE A 133 -2.39 8.90 -6.04
CA ILE A 133 -3.54 8.05 -5.73
C ILE A 133 -4.78 8.78 -6.20
N GLN A 134 -5.62 8.07 -6.95
CA GLN A 134 -6.86 8.55 -7.54
C GLN A 134 -8.06 7.83 -6.92
N VAL A 135 -9.18 8.53 -6.80
CA VAL A 135 -10.43 7.93 -6.33
C VAL A 135 -11.22 7.44 -7.54
N THR A 136 -11.44 6.13 -7.63
CA THR A 136 -12.20 5.51 -8.71
C THR A 136 -13.69 5.38 -8.35
N SER A 137 -13.98 5.19 -7.06
CA SER A 137 -15.36 5.11 -6.57
C SER A 137 -15.46 5.52 -5.10
N PHE A 138 -16.56 6.18 -4.76
CA PHE A 138 -16.96 6.42 -3.37
C PHE A 138 -18.45 6.16 -3.26
N THR A 139 -18.81 5.04 -2.65
CA THR A 139 -20.22 4.63 -2.50
C THR A 139 -20.56 4.47 -1.03
N VAL A 140 -21.78 4.87 -0.70
CA VAL A 140 -22.28 4.92 0.67
C VAL A 140 -23.61 4.19 0.67
N ASP A 141 -23.71 3.14 1.46
CA ASP A 141 -24.94 2.40 1.69
C ASP A 141 -25.32 2.43 3.17
N TRP A 142 -26.60 2.22 3.43
CA TRP A 142 -27.11 2.19 4.80
C TRP A 142 -28.11 1.06 5.01
N VAL A 143 -28.22 0.64 6.26
CA VAL A 143 -29.30 -0.22 6.73
C VAL A 143 -30.11 0.60 7.70
N ARG A 144 -31.43 0.70 7.44
CA ARG A 144 -32.38 1.34 8.34
C ARG A 144 -33.18 0.28 9.08
N ALA A 145 -33.57 0.59 10.29
CA ALA A 145 -34.46 -0.21 11.11
C ALA A 145 -35.56 0.68 11.69
N GLU A 146 -36.65 0.06 12.11
CA GLU A 146 -37.77 0.70 12.78
C GLU A 146 -37.76 0.23 14.24
N ASP A 147 -37.97 1.16 15.18
CA ASP A 147 -38.11 0.82 16.58
C ASP A 147 -39.54 0.32 16.91
N GLY A 148 -39.78 0.00 18.20
CA GLY A 148 -41.10 -0.46 18.64
C GLY A 148 -42.20 0.61 18.61
N GLU A 149 -41.86 1.86 18.34
CA GLU A 149 -42.77 3.02 18.27
C GLU A 149 -43.02 3.47 16.82
N GLY A 150 -42.43 2.80 15.83
CA GLY A 150 -42.58 3.11 14.40
C GLY A 150 -41.60 4.17 13.89
N VAL A 151 -40.55 4.50 14.64
CA VAL A 151 -39.54 5.49 14.25
C VAL A 151 -38.42 4.81 13.50
N TRP A 152 -38.16 5.27 12.28
CA TRP A 152 -37.05 4.79 11.45
C TRP A 152 -35.72 5.43 11.88
N PHE A 153 -34.71 4.60 12.07
CA PHE A 153 -33.35 5.02 12.37
C PHE A 153 -32.32 4.31 11.49
N THR A 154 -31.15 4.92 11.32
CA THR A 154 -30.04 4.29 10.58
C THR A 154 -29.25 3.37 11.50
N ARG A 155 -29.34 2.07 11.25
CA ARG A 155 -28.66 1.03 12.03
C ARG A 155 -27.16 0.96 11.73
N SER A 156 -26.80 1.02 10.46
CA SER A 156 -25.39 0.97 10.03
C SER A 156 -25.21 1.67 8.71
N VAL A 157 -24.03 2.27 8.53
CA VAL A 157 -23.56 2.88 7.28
C VAL A 157 -22.36 2.06 6.81
N THR A 158 -22.35 1.69 5.54
CA THR A 158 -21.25 0.99 4.89
C THR A 158 -20.72 1.87 3.78
N VAL A 159 -19.42 2.14 3.79
CA VAL A 159 -18.75 2.93 2.77
C VAL A 159 -17.74 2.07 2.05
N THR A 160 -17.82 2.08 0.72
CA THR A 160 -16.85 1.44 -0.16
C THR A 160 -16.06 2.52 -0.89
N LEU A 161 -14.75 2.45 -0.77
CA LEU A 161 -13.79 3.37 -1.36
C LEU A 161 -12.92 2.58 -2.36
N GLY A 162 -12.98 3.01 -3.61
CA GLY A 162 -12.09 2.54 -4.68
C GLY A 162 -10.97 3.53 -4.88
N LEU A 163 -9.73 3.06 -4.75
CA LEU A 163 -8.53 3.84 -4.99
C LEU A 163 -7.69 3.18 -6.09
N GLN A 164 -6.98 4.00 -6.86
CA GLN A 164 -6.06 3.55 -7.88
C GLN A 164 -4.73 4.29 -7.78
N SER A 165 -3.64 3.60 -8.05
CA SER A 165 -2.30 4.19 -8.25
C SER A 165 -1.65 3.44 -9.40
N ASP A 166 -1.29 4.12 -10.49
CA ASP A 166 -0.84 3.46 -11.72
C ASP A 166 -1.83 2.36 -12.20
N GLU A 167 -1.35 1.12 -12.37
CA GLU A 167 -2.14 -0.06 -12.76
C GLU A 167 -2.82 -0.76 -11.58
N ASN A 168 -2.54 -0.31 -10.35
CA ASN A 168 -2.95 -0.95 -9.12
C ASN A 168 -4.28 -0.38 -8.64
N ILE A 169 -5.28 -1.25 -8.41
CA ILE A 169 -6.61 -0.86 -7.91
C ILE A 169 -6.87 -1.56 -6.59
N LEU A 170 -7.40 -0.82 -5.62
CA LEU A 170 -7.85 -1.34 -4.33
C LEU A 170 -9.26 -0.86 -4.03
N ASN A 171 -10.18 -1.79 -3.80
CA ASN A 171 -11.50 -1.50 -3.25
C ASN A 171 -11.53 -1.94 -1.78
N ALA A 172 -11.69 -0.98 -0.89
CA ALA A 172 -11.79 -1.21 0.54
C ALA A 172 -13.17 -0.79 1.06
N THR A 173 -13.64 -1.43 2.12
CA THR A 173 -14.95 -1.14 2.70
C THR A 173 -14.84 -1.05 4.21
N ALA A 174 -15.59 -0.12 4.81
CA ALA A 174 -15.80 -0.05 6.25
C ALA A 174 -17.28 0.10 6.56
N SER A 175 -17.71 -0.48 7.68
CA SER A 175 -19.06 -0.35 8.19
C SER A 175 -19.03 0.12 9.63
N ALA A 176 -19.97 1.00 9.98
CA ALA A 176 -20.10 1.58 11.31
C ALA A 176 -21.57 1.84 11.67
N SER A 177 -21.87 1.71 12.95
CA SER A 177 -23.18 2.02 13.51
C SER A 177 -23.15 3.39 14.18
N LEU A 178 -24.23 4.16 14.04
CA LEU A 178 -24.36 5.45 14.71
C LEU A 178 -24.46 5.28 16.23
N ARG A 179 -24.13 6.34 16.97
CA ARG A 179 -24.19 6.39 18.44
C ARG A 179 -25.60 6.12 18.97
N ARG A 180 -26.63 6.62 18.29
CA ARG A 180 -28.04 6.54 18.68
C ARG A 180 -28.71 5.33 18.02
N ASN A 181 -28.24 4.14 18.38
CA ASN A 181 -28.82 2.85 17.97
C ASN A 181 -29.48 2.10 19.15
N LEU A 182 -29.97 2.84 20.13
CA LEU A 182 -30.76 2.35 21.25
C LEU A 182 -32.08 3.10 21.30
#